data_AF-S4NWW3-F1
#
_entry.id   AF-S4NWW3-F1
#
_cell.length_a   1.000
_cell.length_b   1.000
_cell.length_c   1.000
_cell.angle_alpha   90.00
_cell.angle_beta   90.00
_cell.angle_gamma   90.00
#
_symmetry.space_group_name_H-M   'P 1'
#
loop_
_entity.id
_entity.type
_entity.pdbx_description
1 polymer ?
#
loop_
_entity_poly.entity_id
_entity_poly.type
_entity_poly.pdbx_seq_one_letter_code
_entity_poly.pdbx_strand_id
1 'polypeptide(L)'
;LPPSFPLAFRDVFYFRKRFQESCALNNICCLLKDETIYCELVQWSESCATGNCITLAQYLGAVNDVLFPPNMCSSDGVDLLMRRSKDFPGILSPKI
;
A
#
# COMPACT_ATOMS: atom_id res chain seq x y z
N LEU A 1 3.85 0.39 -26.37
CA LEU A 1 3.29 1.76 -26.28
C LEU A 1 4.08 2.53 -25.23
N PRO A 2 4.39 3.82 -25.43
CA PRO A 2 4.99 4.63 -24.38
C PRO A 2 4.02 4.72 -23.19
N PRO A 3 4.51 4.69 -21.94
CA PRO A 3 3.64 4.75 -20.77
C PRO A 3 2.94 6.12 -20.69
N SER A 4 1.60 6.10 -20.60
CA SER A 4 0.79 7.31 -20.42
C SER A 4 0.62 7.60 -18.93
N PHE A 5 1.20 8.70 -18.45
CA PHE A 5 1.05 9.14 -17.06
C PHE A 5 0.08 10.33 -16.93
N PRO A 6 -0.67 10.43 -15.82
CA PRO A 6 -0.72 9.49 -14.69
C PRO A 6 -1.54 8.23 -15.02
N LEU A 7 -1.01 7.05 -14.67
CA LEU A 7 -1.80 5.81 -14.69
C LEU A 7 -2.72 5.79 -13.47
N ALA A 8 -4.03 5.86 -13.71
CA ALA A 8 -5.04 5.71 -12.67
C ALA A 8 -5.39 4.22 -12.52
N PHE A 9 -4.85 3.60 -11.47
CA PHE A 9 -5.32 2.28 -11.01
C PHE A 9 -6.39 2.50 -9.95
N ARG A 10 -7.60 1.98 -10.19
CA ARG A 10 -8.74 2.07 -9.25
C ARG A 10 -9.07 0.72 -8.63
N ASP A 11 -8.05 -0.12 -8.51
CA ASP A 11 -8.20 -1.45 -7.95
C ASP A 11 -8.44 -1.36 -6.44
N VAL A 12 -9.40 -2.14 -5.95
CA VAL A 12 -9.71 -2.24 -4.53
C VAL A 12 -9.11 -3.53 -4.00
N PHE A 13 -8.19 -3.40 -3.06
CA PHE A 13 -7.55 -4.54 -2.41
C PHE A 13 -8.28 -4.89 -1.11
N TYR A 14 -8.72 -6.15 -1.00
CA TYR A 14 -9.35 -6.66 0.21
C TYR A 14 -8.34 -7.45 1.04
N PHE A 15 -8.05 -6.98 2.25
CA PHE A 15 -7.16 -7.66 3.19
C PHE A 15 -7.98 -8.41 4.26
N ARG A 16 -7.62 -9.67 4.52
CA ARG A 16 -8.23 -10.48 5.57
C ARG A 16 -7.16 -11.17 6.40
N LYS A 17 -7.08 -10.85 7.69
CA LYS A 17 -6.21 -11.52 8.68
C LYS A 17 -7.10 -12.29 9.66
N ARG A 18 -6.73 -13.54 9.96
CA ARG A 18 -7.33 -14.31 11.06
C ARG A 18 -6.36 -14.29 12.23
N PHE A 19 -6.85 -13.96 13.41
CA PHE A 19 -6.08 -14.03 14.65
C PHE A 19 -6.30 -15.40 15.28
N GLN A 20 -5.22 -16.07 15.71
CA GLN A 20 -5.29 -17.40 16.33
C GLN A 20 -5.86 -17.34 17.75
N GLU A 21 -5.68 -16.22 18.43
CA GLU A 21 -6.16 -16.01 19.78
C GLU A 21 -7.63 -15.57 19.78
N SER A 22 -8.39 -16.03 20.77
CA SER A 22 -9.70 -15.49 21.13
C SER A 22 -9.52 -14.05 21.65
N CYS A 23 -9.37 -13.11 20.73
CA CYS A 23 -9.25 -11.69 21.02
C CYS A 23 -10.64 -11.05 21.06
N ALA A 24 -10.99 -10.41 22.18
CA ALA A 24 -12.16 -9.53 22.20
C ALA A 24 -11.96 -8.38 21.21
N LEU A 25 -13.03 -7.93 20.54
CA LEU A 25 -12.94 -7.01 19.40
C LEU A 25 -12.28 -5.66 19.78
N ASN A 26 -12.46 -5.23 21.03
CA ASN A 26 -11.82 -4.06 21.62
C ASN A 26 -10.29 -4.18 21.77
N ASN A 27 -9.76 -5.40 21.88
CA ASN A 27 -8.31 -5.64 22.00
C ASN A 27 -7.61 -5.64 20.63
N ILE A 28 -8.36 -5.72 19.52
CA ILE A 28 -7.78 -5.73 18.17
C ILE A 28 -7.00 -4.43 17.91
N CYS A 29 -7.51 -3.27 18.32
CA CYS A 29 -6.79 -2.00 18.16
C CYS A 29 -5.45 -2.00 18.92
N CYS A 30 -5.39 -2.65 20.09
CA CYS A 30 -4.15 -2.79 20.84
C CYS A 30 -3.17 -3.72 20.14
N LEU A 31 -3.64 -4.85 19.61
CA LEU A 31 -2.80 -5.79 18.85
C LEU A 31 -2.24 -5.15 17.58
N LEU A 32 -3.05 -4.36 16.87
CA LEU A 32 -2.65 -3.69 15.63
C LEU A 32 -1.77 -2.46 15.85
N LYS A 33 -1.68 -1.96 17.08
CA LYS A 33 -0.92 -0.74 17.41
C LYS A 33 0.56 -0.85 17.03
N ASP A 34 1.14 -2.02 17.24
CA ASP A 34 2.55 -2.28 16.98
C ASP A 34 2.78 -2.98 15.63
N GLU A 35 1.73 -3.19 14.85
CA GLU A 35 1.81 -3.82 13.54
C GLU A 35 2.10 -2.79 12.45
N THR A 36 2.96 -3.17 11.52
CA THR A 36 3.32 -2.36 10.34
C THR A 36 2.80 -3.00 9.06
N ILE A 37 2.52 -2.16 8.09
CA ILE A 37 2.20 -2.58 6.73
C ILE A 37 3.32 -2.14 5.80
N TYR A 38 3.71 -3.07 4.92
CA TYR A 38 4.68 -2.83 3.88
C TYR A 38 4.04 -3.09 2.52
N CYS A 39 4.11 -2.12 1.63
CA CYS A 39 3.56 -2.21 0.28
C CYS A 39 4.62 -1.84 -0.74
N GLU A 40 4.68 -2.58 -1.84
CA GLU A 40 5.57 -2.30 -2.97
C GLU A 40 4.76 -2.15 -4.25
N LEU A 41 5.07 -1.11 -5.01
CA LEU A 41 4.68 -1.00 -6.41
C LEU A 41 5.80 -1.62 -7.24
N VAL A 42 5.54 -2.77 -7.84
CA VAL A 42 6.52 -3.52 -8.63
C VAL A 42 6.13 -3.56 -10.10
N GLN A 43 7.13 -3.49 -10.97
CA GLN A 43 6.99 -3.76 -12.39
C GLN A 43 7.58 -5.12 -12.71
N TRP A 44 6.74 -6.00 -13.24
CA TRP A 44 7.15 -7.29 -13.78
C TRP A 44 7.61 -7.12 -15.22
N SER A 45 8.77 -7.69 -15.58
CA SER A 45 9.21 -7.68 -16.98
C SER A 45 8.43 -8.73 -17.78
N GLU A 46 8.03 -8.39 -19.01
CA GLU A 46 7.30 -9.28 -19.93
C GLU A 46 8.01 -10.62 -20.19
N SER A 47 9.33 -10.69 -19.95
CA SER A 47 10.06 -11.94 -20.15
C SER A 47 9.66 -13.04 -19.16
N CYS A 48 9.04 -12.73 -18.00
CA CYS A 48 8.44 -13.57 -16.93
C CYS A 48 9.18 -14.85 -16.48
N ALA A 49 10.19 -15.32 -17.21
CA ALA A 49 10.91 -16.56 -17.08
C ALA A 49 12.09 -16.43 -16.11
N THR A 50 12.53 -15.20 -15.85
CA THR A 50 13.62 -14.92 -14.91
C THR A 50 13.13 -14.60 -13.50
N GLY A 51 11.81 -14.38 -13.30
CA GLY A 51 11.25 -13.97 -12.01
C GLY A 51 11.70 -12.57 -11.54
N ASN A 52 12.39 -11.82 -12.40
CA ASN A 52 12.91 -10.50 -12.05
C ASN A 52 11.79 -9.45 -12.06
N CYS A 53 11.65 -8.74 -10.95
CA CYS A 53 10.79 -7.58 -10.80
C CYS A 53 11.61 -6.35 -10.40
N ILE A 54 11.14 -5.16 -10.78
CA ILE A 54 11.74 -3.89 -10.40
C ILE A 54 10.80 -3.20 -9.41
N THR A 55 11.28 -2.91 -8.21
CA THR A 55 10.51 -2.12 -7.25
C THR A 55 10.56 -0.64 -7.63
N LEU A 56 9.41 -0.08 -7.96
CA LEU A 56 9.24 1.29 -8.39
C LEU A 56 8.92 2.23 -7.21
N ALA A 57 8.18 1.78 -6.21
CA ALA A 57 7.92 2.57 -5.01
C ALA A 57 7.59 1.67 -3.81
N GLN A 58 7.80 2.18 -2.60
CA GLN A 58 7.57 1.45 -1.35
C GLN A 58 6.87 2.32 -0.32
N TYR A 59 5.97 1.73 0.45
CA TYR A 59 5.35 2.34 1.63
C TYR A 59 5.59 1.44 2.84
N LEU A 60 5.99 2.06 3.95
CA LEU A 60 6.11 1.42 5.26
C LEU A 60 5.45 2.35 6.28
N GLY A 61 4.42 1.86 6.96
CA GLY A 61 3.66 2.64 7.92
C GLY A 61 2.99 1.78 8.97
N ALA A 62 2.33 2.41 9.95
CA ALA A 62 1.53 1.69 10.92
C ALA A 62 0.26 1.16 10.24
N VAL A 63 -0.15 -0.06 10.58
CA VAL A 63 -1.41 -0.63 10.04
C VAL A 63 -2.61 0.25 10.38
N ASN A 64 -2.58 0.88 11.56
CA ASN A 64 -3.64 1.78 12.00
C ASN A 64 -3.83 3.00 11.09
N ASP A 65 -2.77 3.52 10.47
CA ASP A 65 -2.88 4.66 9.55
C ASP A 65 -3.66 4.30 8.28
N VAL A 66 -3.67 3.02 7.91
CA VAL A 66 -4.40 2.48 6.75
C VAL A 66 -5.82 2.06 7.12
N LEU A 67 -5.99 1.36 8.24
CA LEU A 67 -7.30 0.83 8.64
C LEU A 67 -8.19 1.88 9.32
N PHE A 68 -7.57 2.82 10.03
CA PHE A 68 -8.23 3.85 10.83
C PHE A 68 -7.58 5.21 10.56
N PRO A 69 -7.64 5.71 9.32
CA PRO A 69 -7.06 7.01 8.99
C PRO A 69 -7.65 8.08 9.92
N PRO A 70 -6.82 8.97 10.48
CA PRO A 70 -7.26 9.95 11.47
C PRO A 70 -8.39 10.81 10.90
N ASN A 71 -9.45 11.00 11.70
CA ASN A 71 -10.72 11.66 11.35
C ASN A 71 -10.56 12.80 10.34
N MET A 72 -10.78 12.49 9.07
CA MET A 72 -10.90 13.50 8.02
C MET A 72 -12.37 13.76 7.76
N CYS A 73 -12.76 15.02 7.77
CA CYS A 73 -14.05 15.48 7.25
C CYS A 73 -14.07 15.43 5.71
N SER A 74 -13.62 14.33 5.10
CA SER A 74 -13.62 14.14 3.65
C SER A 74 -14.13 12.75 3.31
N SER A 75 -14.98 12.65 2.29
CA SER A 75 -15.48 11.39 1.75
C SER A 75 -14.41 10.57 1.01
N ASP A 76 -13.28 11.20 0.71
CA ASP A 76 -12.32 10.70 -0.28
C ASP A 76 -11.11 9.98 0.37
N GLY A 77 -11.07 9.91 1.70
CA GLY A 77 -10.01 9.23 2.46
C GLY A 77 -8.75 10.08 2.68
N VAL A 78 -7.63 9.40 2.96
CA VAL A 78 -6.29 10.01 3.14
C VAL A 78 -5.35 9.36 2.13
N ASP A 79 -4.67 10.18 1.33
CA ASP A 79 -3.63 9.70 0.42
C ASP A 79 -2.37 9.30 1.19
N LEU A 80 -2.00 8.02 1.14
CA LEU A 80 -0.74 7.53 1.73
C LEU A 80 0.36 7.51 0.67
N LEU A 81 1.30 8.45 0.77
CA LEU A 81 2.36 8.61 -0.23
C LEU A 81 3.46 7.55 -0.10
N MET A 82 3.76 6.88 -1.21
CA MET A 82 4.89 5.95 -1.31
C MET A 82 6.21 6.71 -1.54
N ARG A 83 7.31 6.14 -1.05
CA ARG A 83 8.67 6.54 -1.40
C ARG A 83 9.04 5.95 -2.75
N ARG A 84 9.32 6.80 -3.74
CA ARG A 84 9.76 6.37 -5.08
C ARG A 84 11.17 5.79 -5.05
N SER A 85 11.42 4.78 -5.85
CA SER A 85 12.77 4.35 -6.21
C SER A 85 13.33 5.24 -7.33
N LYS A 86 14.63 5.12 -7.59
CA LYS A 86 15.31 5.80 -8.71
C LYS A 86 14.76 5.40 -10.08
N ASP A 87 14.18 4.21 -10.16
CA ASP A 87 13.67 3.61 -11.39
C ASP A 87 12.19 4.00 -11.64
N PHE A 88 11.58 4.73 -10.69
CA PHE A 88 10.21 5.23 -10.85
C PHE A 88 10.15 6.30 -11.95
N PRO A 89 9.31 6.13 -12.99
CA PRO A 89 9.31 6.99 -14.17
C PRO A 89 8.61 8.35 -13.98
N GLY A 90 7.80 8.53 -12.93
CA GLY A 90 7.04 9.77 -12.70
C GLY A 90 7.69 10.72 -11.68
N ILE A 91 7.30 12.00 -11.72
CA ILE A 91 7.81 13.02 -10.76
C ILE A 91 7.03 13.07 -9.44
N LEU A 92 5.77 12.61 -9.44
CA LEU A 92 4.91 12.56 -8.26
C LEU A 92 4.97 11.17 -7.63
N SER A 93 5.00 11.11 -6.30
CA SER A 93 4.92 9.85 -5.57
C SER A 93 3.59 9.13 -5.81
N PRO A 94 3.60 7.81 -6.03
CA PRO A 94 2.39 7.00 -5.95
C PRO A 94 1.69 7.16 -4.61
N LYS A 95 0.39 6.91 -4.60
CA LYS A 95 -0.45 6.97 -3.42
C LYS A 95 -1.28 5.70 -3.29
N ILE A 96 -1.50 5.29 -2.04
CA ILE A 96 -2.39 4.20 -1.61
C ILE A 96 -3.60 4.83 -0.94
#